data_AF-A0AAW8L8Q5-F1
#
_entry.id   AF-A0AAW8L8Q5-F1
#
_cell.length_a   1.000
_cell.length_b   1.000
_cell.length_c   1.000
_cell.angle_alpha   90.00
_cell.angle_beta   90.00
_cell.angle_gamma   90.00
#
_symmetry.space_group_name_H-M   'P 1'
#
loop_
_entity.id
_entity.type
_entity.pdbx_description
1 polymer ?
#
loop_
_entity_poly.entity_id
_entity_poly.type
_entity_poly.pdbx_seq_one_letter_code
_entity_poly.pdbx_strand_id
1 'polypeptide(L)' 'MIALIEAGNATSVHLHERYGFTTVGTVPQAGEKRGQILDLTLMSRSLQ' A
#
# COMPACT_ATOMS: atom_id res chain seq x y z
N MET A 1 1.01 -12.61 -3.25
CA MET A 1 0.80 -11.96 -1.94
C MET A 1 0.37 -10.52 -2.16
N ILE A 2 -0.45 -9.96 -1.26
CA ILE A 2 -1.01 -8.59 -1.36
C ILE A 2 -0.63 -7.79 -0.11
N ALA A 3 -0.31 -6.51 -0.30
CA ALA A 3 -0.15 -5.53 0.76
C ALA A 3 -1.05 -4.31 0.49
N LEU A 4 -1.73 -3.82 1.52
CA LEU A 4 -2.49 -2.58 1.51
C LEU A 4 -1.81 -1.60 2.48
N ILE A 5 -1.33 -0.49 1.95
CA ILE A 5 -0.47 0.46 2.66
C ILE A 5 -1.11 1.84 2.57
N GLU A 6 -1.13 2.61 3.64
CA GLU A 6 -1.52 4.03 3.58
C GLU A 6 -0.64 4.77 2.57
N ALA A 7 -1.24 5.47 1.60
CA ALA A 7 -0.52 6.02 0.45
C ALA A 7 0.60 7.02 0.83
N GLY A 8 0.47 7.70 1.98
CA GLY A 8 1.49 8.60 2.51
C GLY A 8 2.68 7.90 3.18
N ASN A 9 2.64 6.58 3.37
CA ASN A 9 3.66 5.83 4.11
C ASN A 9 4.80 5.34 3.19
N ALA A 10 5.63 6.28 2.73
CA ALA A 10 6.77 6.01 1.85
C ALA A 10 7.75 4.97 2.42
N THR A 11 7.95 4.95 3.74
CA THR A 11 8.83 3.98 4.41
C THR A 11 8.33 2.54 4.23
N SER A 12 7.02 2.32 4.41
CA SER A 12 6.42 1.00 4.21
C SER A 12 6.45 0.59 2.75
N VAL A 13 6.15 1.51 1.82
CA VAL A 13 6.25 1.24 0.37
C VAL A 13 7.66 0.77 0.01
N HIS A 14 8.68 1.52 0.41
CA HIS A 14 10.07 1.17 0.11
C HIS A 14 10.53 -0.14 0.78
N LEU A 15 10.00 -0.46 1.97
CA LEU A 15 10.23 -1.77 2.58
C LEU A 15 9.66 -2.89 1.71
N HIS A 16 8.43 -2.75 1.22
CA HIS A 16 7.77 -3.76 0.40
C HIS A 16 8.46 -3.91 -0.98
N GLU A 17 8.88 -2.81 -1.60
CA GLU A 17 9.70 -2.85 -2.83
C GLU A 17 10.93 -3.72 -2.67
N ARG A 18 11.67 -3.57 -1.56
CA ARG A 18 12.86 -4.39 -1.26
C ARG A 18 12.55 -5.88 -1.10
N TYR A 19 11.32 -6.25 -0.79
CA TYR A 19 10.86 -7.65 -0.72
C TYR A 19 10.15 -8.14 -1.99
N GLY A 20 10.33 -7.42 -3.11
CA GLY A 20 9.83 -7.82 -4.42
C GLY A 20 8.35 -7.53 -4.65
N PHE A 21 7.75 -6.66 -3.84
CA PHE A 21 6.42 -6.13 -4.14
C PHE A 21 6.50 -5.00 -5.16
N THR A 22 5.46 -4.88 -5.96
CA THR A 22 5.28 -3.83 -6.96
C THR A 22 3.94 -3.14 -6.75
N THR A 23 3.87 -1.84 -7.01
CA THR A 23 2.62 -1.08 -6.93
C THR A 23 1.67 -1.52 -8.03
N VAL A 24 0.43 -1.85 -7.63
CA VAL A 24 -0.67 -2.20 -8.53
C VAL A 24 -1.57 -0.99 -8.78
N GLY A 25 -1.78 -0.17 -7.76
CA GLY A 25 -2.60 1.03 -7.85
C GLY A 25 -2.95 1.59 -6.48
N THR A 26 -3.84 2.58 -6.46
CA THR A 26 -4.31 3.23 -5.24
C THR A 26 -5.84 3.20 -5.22
N VAL A 27 -6.40 2.83 -4.07
CA VAL A 27 -7.83 2.97 -3.81
C VAL A 27 -8.03 4.29 -3.05
N PRO A 28 -8.65 5.30 -3.67
CA PRO A 28 -8.87 6.59 -3.02
C PRO A 28 -9.94 6.44 -1.93
N GLN A 29 -9.79 7.20 -0.84
CA GLN A 29 -10.75 7.26 0.26
C GLN A 29 -11.17 5.89 0.80
N ALA A 30 -10.24 4.94 0.82
CA ALA A 30 -10.49 3.53 1.14
C ALA A 30 -10.79 3.28 2.63
N GLY A 31 -10.49 4.24 3.50
CA GLY A 31 -10.85 4.14 4.91
C GLY A 31 -10.66 5.43 5.68
N GLU A 32 -10.98 5.36 6.97
CA GLU A 32 -10.80 6.46 7.92
C GLU A 32 -9.99 5.98 9.12
N LYS A 33 -9.03 6.79 9.57
CA LYS A 33 -8.27 6.54 10.79
C LYS A 33 -8.14 7.83 11.57
N ARG A 34 -8.66 7.84 12.80
CA ARG A 34 -8.61 9.00 13.71
C ARG A 34 -9.17 10.28 13.07
N GLY A 35 -10.31 10.18 12.36
CA GLY A 35 -10.94 11.33 11.72
C GLY A 35 -10.31 11.76 10.39
N GLN A 36 -9.32 11.03 9.87
CA GLN A 36 -8.67 11.33 8.59
C GLN A 36 -9.03 10.27 7.55
N ILE A 37 -9.49 10.72 6.38
CA ILE A 37 -9.71 9.86 5.22
C ILE A 37 -8.37 9.49 4.60
N LEU A 38 -8.19 8.21 4.31
CA LEU A 38 -6.94 7.65 3.81
C LEU A 38 -7.11 7.01 2.44
N ASP A 39 -6.16 7.28 1.58
CA ASP A 39 -5.94 6.50 0.36
C ASP A 39 -5.07 5.29 0.71
N LEU A 40 -5.35 4.14 0.09
CA LEU A 40 -4.56 2.93 0.26
C LEU A 40 -3.86 2.54 -1.05
N THR A 41 -2.54 2.47 -1.02
CA THR A 41 -1.72 1.87 -2.08
C THR A 41 -1.79 0.35 -1.97
N LEU A 42 -2.21 -0.28 -3.05
CA LEU A 42 -2.17 -1.72 -3.26
C LEU A 42 -0.83 -2.10 -3.88
N MET A 43 -0.11 -3.01 -3.23
CA MET A 43 1.10 -3.62 -3.78
C MET A 43 0.94 -5.14 -3.87
N SER A 44 1.61 -5.76 -4.84
CA SER A 44 1.57 -7.21 -5.03
C SER A 44 2.94 -7.80 -5.34
N ARG A 45 3.13 -9.06 -4.94
CA ARG A 45 4.29 -9.90 -5.23
C ARG A 45 3.80 -11.26 -5.69
N SER A 46 4.39 -11.83 -6.74
CA SER A 46 4.10 -13.21 -7.15
C SER A 46 4.48 -14.20 -6.04
N LEU A 47 3.74 -15.31 -5.92
CA LEU A 47 4.04 -16.39 -4.98
C LEU A 47 4.90 -17.50 -5.61
N GLN A 48 5.16 -17.39 -6.92
CA GLN A 48 5.89 -18.37 -7.69
C GLN A 48 7.39 -18.26 -7.46
#